data_AF-A0A7Z9WWE5-F1
#
_entry.id   AF-A0A7Z9WWE5-F1
#
_cell.length_a   1.000
_cell.length_b   1.000
_cell.length_c   1.000
_cell.angle_alpha   90.00
_cell.angle_beta   90.00
_cell.angle_gamma   90.00
#
_symmetry.space_group_name_H-M   'P 1'
#
loop_
_entity.id
_entity.type
_entity.pdbx_description
1 polymer ?
#
loop_
_entity_poly.entity_id
_entity_poly.type
_entity_poly.pdbx_seq_one_letter_code
_entity_poly.pdbx_strand_id
1 'polypeptide(L)'
;DGELEGEEGVIELPFRLDIDNRPHQIYDPVHGKVGVTYWKKLLVKDGKTRIEFKPITGRTHQLRVHSASEHGLGIPIVGDPLYGTGTGQGVLKLHACYLSFAHPRTGESLEFKSEPLF
;
A
#
# COMPACT_ATOMS: atom_id res chain seq x y z
N ASP A 1 2.25 -3.59 -10.66
CA ASP A 1 2.99 -3.98 -11.86
C ASP A 1 1.99 -4.64 -12.79
N GLY A 2 1.21 -3.81 -13.48
CA GLY A 2 -0.04 -4.22 -14.12
C GLY A 2 -1.02 -3.07 -14.26
N GLU A 3 -2.05 -3.30 -15.07
CA GLU A 3 -3.15 -2.36 -15.31
C GLU A 3 -4.31 -2.71 -14.39
N LEU A 4 -4.70 -1.76 -13.55
CA LEU A 4 -5.76 -1.94 -12.57
C LEU A 4 -7.12 -1.63 -13.19
N GLU A 5 -8.10 -2.51 -12.96
CA GLU A 5 -9.49 -2.26 -13.31
C GLU A 5 -10.16 -1.31 -12.31
N GLY A 6 -11.06 -0.44 -12.79
CA GLY A 6 -11.76 0.56 -11.97
C GLY A 6 -10.93 1.81 -11.66
N GLU A 7 -11.60 2.90 -11.30
CA GLU A 7 -10.96 4.21 -11.12
C GLU A 7 -10.61 4.52 -9.66
N GLU A 8 -11.35 3.95 -8.71
CA GLU A 8 -11.13 4.11 -7.27
C GLU A 8 -11.84 2.99 -6.51
N GLY A 9 -11.51 2.84 -5.22
CA GLY A 9 -12.17 1.88 -4.37
C GLY A 9 -11.62 1.82 -2.95
N VAL A 10 -12.09 0.83 -2.21
CA VAL A 10 -11.66 0.53 -0.84
C VAL A 10 -11.18 -0.92 -0.78
N ILE A 11 -10.05 -1.13 -0.13
CA ILE A 11 -9.52 -2.46 0.18
C ILE A 11 -9.66 -2.67 1.67
N GLU A 12 -10.42 -3.70 2.05
CA GLU A 12 -10.60 -4.17 3.41
C GLU A 12 -10.07 -5.60 3.49
N LEU A 13 -8.90 -5.77 4.12
CA LEU A 13 -8.21 -7.06 4.11
C LEU A 13 -7.77 -7.43 5.53
N PRO A 14 -8.25 -8.55 6.10
CA PRO A 14 -7.71 -9.09 7.34
C PRO A 14 -6.39 -9.82 7.08
N PHE A 15 -5.31 -9.38 7.72
CA PHE A 15 -4.00 -10.03 7.62
C PHE A 15 -3.21 -9.94 8.94
N ARG A 16 -2.18 -10.77 9.06
CA ARG A 16 -1.26 -10.77 10.20
C ARG A 16 0.16 -11.09 9.78
N LEU A 17 1.09 -10.98 10.72
CA LEU A 17 2.47 -11.42 10.53
C LEU A 17 2.51 -12.92 10.21
N ASP A 18 3.19 -13.26 9.13
CA ASP A 18 3.60 -14.62 8.85
C ASP A 18 4.77 -14.96 9.77
N ILE A 19 4.52 -15.86 10.73
CA ILE A 19 5.49 -16.24 11.76
C ILE A 19 6.60 -17.10 11.13
N ASP A 20 6.27 -17.87 10.11
CA ASP A 20 7.17 -18.82 9.46
C ASP A 20 8.03 -18.12 8.39
N ASN A 21 7.52 -17.03 7.78
CA ASN A 21 8.21 -16.29 6.73
C ASN A 21 8.48 -14.82 7.09
N ARG A 22 8.96 -14.52 8.29
CA ARG A 22 9.25 -13.14 8.72
C ARG A 22 10.16 -12.42 7.71
N PRO A 23 9.91 -11.14 7.35
CA PRO A 23 8.90 -10.22 7.92
C PRO A 23 7.57 -10.15 7.12
N HIS A 24 7.22 -11.17 6.33
CA HIS A 24 6.02 -11.16 5.51
C HIS A 24 4.74 -11.07 6.35
N GLN A 25 3.69 -10.55 5.73
CA GLN A 25 2.33 -10.62 6.24
C GLN A 25 1.54 -11.57 5.34
N ILE A 26 0.58 -12.26 5.94
CA ILE A 26 -0.28 -13.23 5.27
C ILE A 26 -1.75 -12.88 5.52
N TYR A 27 -2.57 -13.06 4.48
CA TYR A 27 -4.02 -12.99 4.60
C TYR A 27 -4.51 -14.04 5.60
N ASP A 28 -5.31 -13.62 6.57
CA ASP A 28 -5.86 -14.50 7.59
C ASP A 28 -7.23 -13.96 8.02
N PRO A 29 -8.34 -14.51 7.52
CA PRO A 29 -9.68 -14.02 7.84
C PRO A 29 -10.12 -14.31 9.26
N VAL A 30 -9.45 -15.23 9.97
CA VAL A 30 -9.84 -15.67 11.32
C VAL A 30 -9.08 -14.90 12.39
N HIS A 31 -7.77 -14.73 12.21
CA HIS A 31 -6.89 -14.13 13.21
C HIS A 31 -6.25 -12.81 12.75
N GLY A 32 -6.43 -12.44 11.48
CA GLY A 32 -5.92 -11.20 10.93
C GLY A 32 -6.61 -9.96 11.49
N LYS A 33 -5.87 -8.86 11.56
CA LYS A 33 -6.45 -7.55 11.83
C LYS A 33 -6.81 -6.91 10.50
N VAL A 34 -8.02 -6.38 10.41
CA VAL A 34 -8.47 -5.68 9.19
C VAL A 34 -7.61 -4.43 8.96
N GLY A 35 -7.00 -4.37 7.78
CA GLY A 35 -6.43 -3.17 7.20
C GLY A 35 -7.43 -2.53 6.26
N VAL A 36 -7.59 -1.21 6.32
CA VAL A 36 -8.49 -0.43 5.46
C VAL A 36 -7.70 0.61 4.69
N THR A 37 -7.84 0.64 3.37
CA THR A 37 -7.15 1.59 2.49
C THR A 37 -8.05 2.00 1.35
N TYR A 38 -8.23 3.31 1.20
CA TYR A 38 -8.81 3.88 -0.01
C TYR A 38 -7.72 3.99 -1.07
N TRP A 39 -8.09 3.74 -2.33
CA TRP A 39 -7.18 3.91 -3.46
C TRP A 39 -7.87 4.64 -4.59
N LYS A 40 -7.07 5.35 -5.38
CA LYS A 40 -7.52 6.03 -6.59
C LYS A 40 -6.49 5.86 -7.70
N LYS A 41 -6.95 5.48 -8.88
CA LYS A 41 -6.14 5.45 -10.10
C LYS A 41 -5.81 6.89 -10.52
N LEU A 42 -4.54 7.13 -10.81
CA LEU A 42 -4.05 8.43 -11.29
C LEU A 42 -3.64 8.38 -12.76
N LEU A 43 -2.96 7.30 -13.16
CA LEU A 43 -2.43 7.16 -14.52
C LEU A 43 -2.20 5.69 -14.85
N VAL A 44 -2.47 5.31 -16.09
CA VAL A 44 -2.00 4.04 -16.69
C VAL A 44 -0.98 4.37 -17.77
N LYS A 45 0.20 3.76 -17.68
CA LYS A 45 1.28 3.96 -18.64
C LYS A 45 2.22 2.75 -18.65
N ASP A 46 2.67 2.31 -19.83
CA ASP A 46 3.66 1.24 -20.01
C ASP A 46 3.31 -0.06 -19.26
N GLY A 47 2.03 -0.47 -19.31
CA GLY A 47 1.50 -1.65 -18.62
C GLY A 47 1.46 -1.53 -17.10
N LYS A 48 1.57 -0.31 -16.55
CA LYS A 48 1.62 -0.04 -15.11
C LYS A 48 0.61 1.01 -14.72
N THR A 49 0.05 0.85 -13.52
CA THR A 49 -0.87 1.80 -12.92
C THR A 49 -0.18 2.57 -11.80
N ARG A 50 -0.24 3.91 -11.88
CA ARG A 50 0.05 4.80 -10.78
C ARG A 50 -1.23 5.03 -9.99
N ILE A 51 -1.15 4.78 -8.68
CA ILE A 51 -2.28 4.90 -7.77
C ILE A 51 -1.92 5.79 -6.57
N GLU A 52 -2.89 6.54 -6.08
CA GLU A 52 -2.85 7.17 -4.77
C GLU A 52 -3.42 6.19 -3.75
N PHE A 53 -2.70 5.98 -2.64
CA PHE A 53 -3.21 5.26 -1.49
C PHE A 53 -3.49 6.20 -0.32
N LYS A 54 -4.62 5.99 0.35
CA LYS A 54 -5.03 6.66 1.59
C LYS A 54 -5.32 5.59 2.65
N PRO A 55 -4.29 5.17 3.43
CA PRO A 55 -4.48 4.20 4.50
C PRO A 55 -5.25 4.81 5.66
N ILE A 56 -6.35 4.17 6.07
CA ILE A 56 -7.10 4.55 7.29
C ILE A 56 -6.50 3.90 8.52
N THR A 57 -6.03 2.67 8.37
CA THR A 57 -5.25 1.95 9.37
C THR A 57 -3.77 1.95 9.01
N GLY A 58 -2.90 1.84 10.02
CA GLY A 58 -1.43 1.81 9.84
C GLY A 58 -0.80 0.46 10.15
N ARG A 59 -1.28 -0.64 9.57
CA ARG A 59 -0.71 -1.98 9.81
C ARG A 59 0.62 -2.15 9.07
N THR A 60 1.52 -2.98 9.60
CA THR A 60 2.82 -3.28 8.99
C THR A 60 2.63 -3.82 7.57
N HIS A 61 3.33 -3.24 6.59
CA HIS A 61 3.26 -3.61 5.18
C HIS A 61 1.87 -3.51 4.51
N GLN A 62 0.90 -2.82 5.14
CA GLN A 62 -0.49 -2.81 4.69
C GLN A 62 -0.68 -2.53 3.20
N LEU A 63 -0.13 -1.42 2.70
CA LEU A 63 -0.29 -1.04 1.28
C LEU A 63 0.33 -2.08 0.33
N ARG A 64 1.42 -2.71 0.75
CA ARG A 64 2.14 -3.72 -0.04
C ARG A 64 1.31 -4.99 -0.17
N VAL A 65 0.75 -5.46 0.95
CA VAL A 65 -0.14 -6.64 1.00
C VAL A 65 -1.45 -6.36 0.27
N HIS A 66 -2.06 -5.19 0.50
CA HIS A 66 -3.28 -4.77 -0.17
C HIS A 66 -3.11 -4.72 -1.70
N SER A 67 -1.95 -4.28 -2.17
CA SER A 67 -1.64 -4.26 -3.60
C SER A 67 -1.45 -5.69 -4.14
N ALA A 68 -0.60 -6.49 -3.48
CA ALA A 68 -0.16 -7.78 -4.02
C ALA A 68 -1.14 -8.95 -3.83
N SER A 69 -1.91 -8.96 -2.75
CA SER A 69 -2.81 -10.07 -2.43
C SER A 69 -3.93 -10.19 -3.46
N GLU A 70 -4.27 -11.42 -3.84
CA GLU A 70 -5.44 -11.73 -4.68
C GLU A 70 -6.77 -11.30 -4.05
N HIS A 71 -6.83 -11.18 -2.72
CA HIS A 71 -7.98 -10.65 -1.98
C HIS A 71 -7.96 -9.12 -1.89
N GLY A 72 -6.89 -8.48 -2.37
CA GLY A 72 -6.76 -7.03 -2.51
C GLY A 72 -6.86 -6.62 -3.98
N LEU A 73 -5.84 -5.92 -4.50
CA LEU A 73 -5.79 -5.52 -5.90
C LEU A 73 -5.26 -6.62 -6.83
N GLY A 74 -4.61 -7.66 -6.31
CA GLY A 74 -3.96 -8.70 -7.11
C GLY A 74 -2.80 -8.21 -7.99
N ILE A 75 -2.35 -6.97 -7.81
CA ILE A 75 -1.32 -6.31 -8.62
C ILE A 75 -0.26 -5.75 -7.66
N PRO A 76 0.93 -6.36 -7.57
CA PRO A 76 1.93 -5.94 -6.60
C PRO A 76 2.55 -4.58 -6.94
N ILE A 77 3.10 -3.91 -5.91
CA ILE A 77 3.83 -2.66 -6.11
C ILE A 77 5.12 -2.95 -6.89
N VAL A 78 5.43 -2.09 -7.86
CA VAL A 78 6.64 -2.21 -8.67
C VAL A 78 7.89 -2.14 -7.77
N GLY A 79 8.80 -3.11 -7.93
CA GLY A 79 10.03 -3.19 -7.16
C GLY A 79 9.85 -3.60 -5.69
N ASP A 80 8.70 -4.15 -5.31
CA ASP A 80 8.52 -4.71 -3.97
C ASP A 80 9.34 -6.00 -3.79
N PRO A 81 10.34 -6.04 -2.88
CA PRO A 81 11.19 -7.22 -2.73
C PRO A 81 10.54 -8.37 -1.94
N LEU A 82 9.40 -8.13 -1.27
CA LEU A 82 8.71 -9.13 -0.46
C LEU A 82 7.48 -9.69 -1.16
N TYR A 83 6.68 -8.82 -1.79
CA TYR A 83 5.40 -9.20 -2.40
C TYR A 83 5.35 -9.00 -3.92
N GLY A 84 6.48 -8.68 -4.55
CA GLY A 84 6.59 -8.45 -5.99
C GLY A 84 6.68 -9.72 -6.83
N THR A 85 6.76 -9.54 -8.15
CA THR A 85 6.77 -10.61 -9.17
C THR A 85 8.13 -11.30 -9.38
N GLY A 86 9.06 -11.21 -8.42
CA GLY A 86 10.34 -11.92 -8.48
C GLY A 86 11.38 -11.35 -9.45
N THR A 87 11.18 -10.15 -10.01
CA THR A 87 12.09 -9.52 -10.99
C THR A 87 13.35 -8.86 -10.41
N GLY A 88 13.80 -9.28 -9.21
CA GLY A 88 15.06 -8.82 -8.60
C GLY A 88 14.96 -7.53 -7.77
N GLN A 89 16.12 -7.00 -7.35
CA GLN A 89 16.29 -5.85 -6.44
C GLN A 89 15.83 -4.50 -7.05
N GLY A 90 14.56 -4.39 -7.39
CA GLY A 90 13.94 -3.11 -7.72
C GLY A 90 13.85 -2.21 -6.49
N VAL A 91 13.91 -0.89 -6.70
CA VAL A 91 13.57 0.07 -5.64
C VAL A 91 12.05 0.13 -5.52
N LEU A 92 11.53 -0.20 -4.32
CA LEU A 92 10.11 -0.14 -4.00
C LEU A 92 9.51 1.21 -4.42
N LYS A 93 8.55 1.18 -5.35
CA LYS A 93 7.83 2.37 -5.85
C LYS A 93 6.63 2.70 -4.97
N LEU A 94 6.92 2.94 -3.68
CA LEU A 94 5.96 3.40 -2.69
C LEU A 94 6.55 4.59 -1.94
N HIS A 95 5.83 5.71 -1.91
CA HIS A 95 6.31 6.97 -1.33
C HIS A 95 5.22 7.64 -0.52
N ALA A 96 5.55 8.13 0.67
CA ALA A 96 4.64 8.92 1.49
C ALA A 96 4.68 10.38 1.02
N CYS A 97 3.77 10.75 0.12
CA CYS A 97 3.77 12.08 -0.49
C CYS A 97 3.11 13.17 0.35
N TYR A 98 2.24 12.80 1.30
CA TYR A 98 1.48 13.72 2.13
C TYR A 98 1.33 13.19 3.55
N LEU A 99 1.50 14.06 4.54
CA LEU A 99 1.23 13.79 5.94
C LEU A 99 0.61 15.03 6.59
N SER A 100 -0.44 14.84 7.39
CA SER A 100 -1.02 15.90 8.20
C SER A 100 -1.34 15.39 9.60
N PHE A 101 -1.07 16.22 10.60
CA PHE A 101 -1.36 15.94 12.00
C PHE A 101 -1.43 17.24 12.81
N ALA A 102 -2.10 17.19 13.96
CA ALA A 102 -2.12 18.31 14.90
C ALA A 102 -0.77 18.43 15.64
N HIS A 103 -0.18 19.62 15.66
CA HIS A 103 1.07 19.88 16.37
C HIS A 103 0.91 19.52 17.86
N PRO A 104 1.80 18.69 18.44
CA PRO A 104 1.57 18.09 19.75
C PRO A 104 1.53 19.08 20.91
N ARG A 105 2.05 20.30 20.73
CA ARG A 105 2.02 21.35 21.75
C ARG A 105 0.92 22.39 21.52
N THR A 106 0.69 22.79 20.27
CA THR A 106 -0.22 23.92 19.96
C THR A 106 -1.59 23.47 19.48
N GLY A 107 -1.74 22.21 19.06
CA GLY A 107 -2.96 21.68 18.47
C GLY A 107 -3.23 22.17 17.04
N GLU A 108 -2.39 23.05 16.50
CA GLU A 108 -2.54 23.59 15.14
C GLU A 108 -2.30 22.51 14.09
N SER A 109 -3.05 22.57 12.99
CA SER A 109 -2.87 21.63 11.88
C SER A 109 -1.53 21.88 11.19
N LEU A 110 -0.73 20.83 11.05
CA LEU A 110 0.49 20.81 10.24
C LEU A 110 0.26 19.94 9.00
N GLU A 111 0.85 20.37 7.89
CA GLU A 111 0.84 19.64 6.62
C GLU A 111 2.27 19.57 6.05
N PHE A 112 2.64 18.38 5.58
CA PHE A 112 3.92 18.11 4.95
C PHE A 112 3.68 17.43 3.61
N LYS A 113 4.37 17.90 2.57
CA LYS A 113 4.32 17.37 1.20
C LYS A 113 5.71 17.02 0.72
N SER A 114 5.83 15.92 -0.01
CA SER A 114 7.10 15.46 -0.60
C SER A 114 6.80 14.73 -1.91
N GLU A 115 7.30 15.24 -3.03
CA GLU A 115 7.04 14.64 -4.34
C GLU A 115 7.85 13.34 -4.54
N PRO A 116 7.25 12.29 -5.11
CA PRO A 116 7.96 11.06 -5.45
C PRO A 116 8.90 11.30 -6.65
N LEU A 117 10.08 10.65 -6.62
CA LEU A 117 11.05 10.69 -7.73
C LEU A 117 10.70 9.75 -8.90
N PHE A 118 9.46 9.24 -8.94
CA PHE A 118 8.98 8.23 -9.89
C PHE A 118 7.53 8.48 -10.31
#